data_AF-A0A3D0HJZ3-F1
#
_entry.id   AF-A0A3D0HJZ3-F1
#
_cell.length_a   1.000
_cell.length_b   1.000
_cell.length_c   1.000
_cell.angle_alpha   90.00
_cell.angle_beta   90.00
_cell.angle_gamma   90.00
#
_symmetry.space_group_name_H-M   'P 1'
#
loop_
_entity.id
_entity.type
_entity.pdbx_description
1 polymer ?
#
loop_
_entity_poly.entity_id
_entity_poly.type
_entity_poly.pdbx_seq_one_letter_code
_entity_poly.pdbx_strand_id
1 'polypeptide(L)'
;GYLKGKFDMVLMRILEAISAIPVIIIALLAVAAIGRSSSIITILIIGFIFMPNVARTVRAAVLGESELEYVAAAKLRTEKTAHILFREVLPNVLPTLIVEFTVRLGYAIFAVATLSFLGAGLEA
;
A
#
# COMPACT_ATOMS: atom_id res chain seq x y z
N GLY A 1 3.61 -10.94 -4.71
CA GLY A 1 4.07 -10.58 -6.07
C GLY A 1 5.08 -11.60 -6.56
N TYR A 2 6.37 -11.29 -6.41
CA TYR A 2 7.48 -12.06 -7.01
C TYR A 2 7.51 -13.56 -6.65
N LEU A 3 7.36 -13.91 -5.37
CA LEU A 3 7.42 -15.32 -4.94
C LEU A 3 6.20 -16.14 -5.37
N LYS A 4 5.11 -15.49 -5.81
CA LYS A 4 3.80 -16.10 -6.12
C LYS A 4 3.34 -17.05 -4.98
N GLY A 5 2.26 -17.82 -5.17
CA GLY A 5 1.87 -18.89 -4.23
C GLY A 5 0.75 -18.59 -3.21
N LYS A 6 0.48 -19.57 -2.33
CA LYS A 6 -0.70 -19.58 -1.42
C LYS A 6 -0.66 -18.45 -0.39
N PHE A 7 0.52 -18.12 0.15
CA PHE A 7 0.66 -17.03 1.12
C PHE A 7 0.30 -15.67 0.49
N ASP A 8 0.81 -15.40 -0.72
CA ASP A 8 0.47 -14.19 -1.49
C ASP A 8 -1.04 -14.11 -1.74
N MET A 9 -1.68 -15.23 -2.08
CA MET A 9 -3.13 -15.29 -2.28
C MET A 9 -3.92 -14.96 -1.01
N VAL A 10 -3.58 -15.58 0.12
CA VAL A 10 -4.26 -15.33 1.41
C VAL A 10 -4.07 -13.89 1.86
N LEU A 11 -2.85 -13.36 1.76
CA LEU A 11 -2.57 -11.97 2.13
C LEU A 11 -3.39 -10.99 1.28
N MET A 12 -3.45 -11.20 -0.03
CA MET A 12 -4.24 -10.35 -0.92
C MET A 12 -5.74 -10.44 -0.64
N ARG A 13 -6.26 -11.62 -0.27
CA ARG A 13 -7.66 -11.78 0.16
C ARG A 13 -7.98 -10.97 1.42
N ILE A 14 -7.07 -10.95 2.40
CA ILE A 14 -7.23 -10.14 3.61
C ILE A 14 -7.26 -8.64 3.26
N LEU A 15 -6.33 -8.19 2.41
CA LEU A 15 -6.28 -6.80 1.97
C LEU A 15 -7.55 -6.39 1.20
N GLU A 16 -8.07 -7.27 0.35
CA GLU A 16 -9.33 -7.04 -0.37
C GLU A 16 -10.54 -6.99 0.58
N ALA A 17 -10.58 -7.84 1.61
CA ALA A 17 -11.63 -7.81 2.62
C ALA A 17 -11.63 -6.49 3.39
N ILE A 18 -10.46 -5.95 3.73
CA ILE A 18 -10.33 -4.62 4.36
C ILE A 18 -10.85 -3.53 3.41
N SER A 19 -10.52 -3.60 2.13
CA SER A 19 -11.00 -2.64 1.12
C SER A 19 -12.50 -2.71 0.82
N ALA A 20 -13.19 -3.77 1.25
CA ALA A 20 -14.64 -3.88 1.07
C ALA A 20 -15.41 -2.90 1.97
N ILE A 21 -14.79 -2.44 3.05
CA ILE A 21 -15.38 -1.46 3.96
C ILE A 21 -15.05 -0.06 3.44
N PRO A 22 -16.03 0.86 3.34
CA PRO A 22 -15.77 2.24 2.95
C PRO A 22 -14.74 2.92 3.85
N VAL A 23 -13.73 3.55 3.23
CA VAL A 23 -12.59 4.21 3.89
C VAL A 23 -13.03 5.17 5.00
N ILE A 24 -14.06 5.98 4.74
CA ILE A 24 -14.54 6.99 5.68
C ILE A 24 -15.16 6.38 6.93
N ILE A 25 -15.81 5.21 6.80
CA ILE A 25 -16.44 4.51 7.93
C ILE A 25 -15.34 3.98 8.86
N ILE A 26 -14.30 3.35 8.28
CA ILE A 26 -13.15 2.87 9.08
C ILE A 26 -12.47 4.04 9.79
N ALA A 27 -12.23 5.14 9.08
CA ALA A 27 -11.58 6.31 9.64
C ALA A 27 -12.37 6.91 10.81
N LEU A 28 -13.69 7.09 10.65
CA LEU A 28 -14.55 7.63 11.71
C LEU A 28 -14.64 6.70 12.92
N LEU A 29 -14.83 5.39 12.70
CA LEU A 29 -14.87 4.41 13.78
C LEU A 29 -13.55 4.38 14.56
N ALA A 30 -12.42 4.45 13.86
CA ALA A 30 -11.12 4.43 14.49
C ALA A 30 -10.86 5.69 15.32
N VAL A 31 -11.20 6.88 14.81
CA VAL A 31 -11.08 8.12 15.60
C VAL A 31 -12.05 8.14 16.78
N ALA A 32 -13.31 7.75 16.57
CA ALA A 32 -14.32 7.71 17.63
C ALA A 32 -13.99 6.70 18.75
N ALA A 33 -13.42 5.55 18.41
CA ALA A 33 -13.07 4.51 19.38
C ALA A 33 -11.83 4.86 20.22
N ILE A 34 -10.90 5.63 19.66
CA ILE A 34 -9.59 5.91 20.30
C ILE A 34 -9.64 7.16 21.19
N GLY A 35 -10.63 8.04 21.05
CA GLY A 35 -10.77 9.25 21.86
C GLY A 35 -9.85 10.37 21.37
N ARG A 36 -9.15 11.09 22.26
CA ARG A 36 -8.30 12.25 21.93
C ARG A 36 -7.34 11.91 20.78
N SER A 37 -7.61 12.44 19.60
CA SER A 37 -6.93 12.10 18.36
C SER A 37 -5.50 12.64 18.38
N SER A 38 -4.53 11.78 18.71
CA SER A 38 -3.13 12.08 18.42
C SER A 38 -2.91 12.07 16.91
N SER A 39 -2.24 13.09 16.37
CA SER A 39 -1.92 13.18 14.94
C SER A 39 -1.23 11.94 14.38
N ILE A 40 -0.42 11.27 15.20
CA ILE A 40 0.23 10.01 14.86
C ILE A 40 -0.79 8.89 14.60
N ILE A 41 -1.83 8.78 15.42
CA ILE A 41 -2.83 7.72 15.30
C ILE A 41 -3.63 7.90 14.01
N THR A 42 -4.04 9.14 13.69
CA THR A 42 -4.75 9.46 12.45
C THR A 42 -3.91 9.16 11.21
N ILE A 43 -2.61 9.49 11.23
CA ILE A 43 -1.68 9.16 10.13
C ILE A 43 -1.57 7.64 9.95
N LEU A 44 -1.45 6.88 11.04
CA LEU A 44 -1.34 5.41 10.98
C LEU A 44 -2.62 4.78 10.43
N ILE A 45 -3.80 5.25 10.85
CA ILE A 45 -5.10 4.78 10.35
C ILE A 45 -5.21 5.04 8.85
N ILE A 46 -4.94 6.26 8.41
CA ILE A 46 -5.02 6.62 6.99
C ILE A 46 -4.04 5.77 6.15
N GLY A 47 -2.81 5.61 6.64
CA GLY A 47 -1.81 4.75 6.00
C GLY A 47 -2.27 3.29 5.89
N PHE A 48 -2.83 2.75 6.96
CA PHE A 48 -3.35 1.38 6.99
C PHE A 48 -4.53 1.18 6.03
N ILE A 49 -5.45 2.14 5.95
CA ILE A 49 -6.61 2.05 5.06
C ILE A 49 -6.19 2.10 3.58
N PHE A 50 -5.15 2.86 3.25
CA PHE A 50 -4.67 2.95 1.87
C PHE A 50 -3.68 1.85 1.48
N MET A 51 -3.08 1.16 2.45
CA MET A 51 -2.13 0.07 2.22
C MET A 51 -2.61 -0.99 1.21
N PRO A 52 -3.86 -1.51 1.26
CA PRO A 52 -4.36 -2.48 0.29
C PRO A 52 -4.26 -2.01 -1.17
N ASN A 53 -4.52 -0.73 -1.42
CA ASN A 53 -4.53 -0.19 -2.78
C ASN A 53 -3.10 -0.11 -3.33
N VAL A 54 -2.18 0.42 -2.53
CA VAL A 54 -0.75 0.48 -2.87
C VAL A 54 -0.20 -0.93 -3.09
N ALA A 55 -0.50 -1.85 -2.17
CA ALA A 55 -0.06 -3.24 -2.27
C ALA A 55 -0.56 -3.93 -3.55
N ARG A 56 -1.81 -3.67 -3.97
CA ARG A 56 -2.38 -4.20 -5.20
C ARG A 56 -1.67 -3.66 -6.44
N THR A 57 -1.49 -2.34 -6.53
CA THR A 57 -0.82 -1.70 -7.66
C THR A 57 0.64 -2.17 -7.78
N VAL A 58 1.37 -2.18 -6.68
CA VAL A 58 2.78 -2.62 -6.65
C VAL A 58 2.89 -4.11 -6.97
N ARG A 59 1.98 -4.95 -6.47
CA ARG A 59 1.96 -6.38 -6.81
C ARG A 59 1.78 -6.58 -8.31
N ALA A 60 0.88 -5.84 -8.95
CA ALA A 60 0.68 -5.93 -10.39
C ALA A 60 1.93 -5.52 -11.17
N ALA A 61 2.57 -4.41 -10.80
CA ALA A 61 3.81 -3.95 -11.42
C ALA A 61 4.95 -4.98 -11.25
N VAL A 62 5.15 -5.49 -10.03
CA VAL A 62 6.16 -6.52 -9.73
C VAL A 62 5.90 -7.80 -10.54
N LEU A 63 4.64 -8.20 -10.71
CA LEU A 63 4.30 -9.37 -11.52
C LEU A 63 4.69 -9.15 -12.99
N GLY A 64 4.37 -7.99 -13.56
CA GLY A 64 4.76 -7.62 -14.92
C GLY A 64 6.27 -7.64 -15.12
N GLU A 65 7.03 -6.97 -14.26
CA GLU A 65 8.50 -6.96 -14.32
C GLU A 65 9.11 -8.36 -14.14
N SER A 66 8.52 -9.19 -13.27
CA SER A 66 9.03 -10.54 -12.98
C SER A 66 8.95 -11.54 -14.14
N GLU A 67 8.18 -11.20 -15.19
CA GLU A 67 7.95 -12.02 -16.38
C GLU A 67 8.82 -11.60 -17.57
N LEU A 68 9.64 -10.54 -17.42
CA LEU A 68 10.54 -10.05 -18.45
C LEU A 68 11.86 -10.83 -18.52
N GLU A 69 12.51 -10.79 -19.69
CA GLU A 69 13.69 -11.59 -20.02
C GLU A 69 14.90 -11.30 -19.13
N TYR A 70 15.09 -10.06 -18.69
CA TYR A 70 16.22 -9.70 -17.82
C TYR A 70 16.13 -10.42 -16.45
N VAL A 71 14.92 -10.61 -15.93
CA VAL A 71 14.68 -11.39 -14.70
C VAL A 71 14.93 -12.88 -14.94
N ALA A 72 14.51 -13.41 -16.09
CA ALA A 72 14.79 -14.79 -16.48
C ALA A 72 16.31 -15.03 -16.58
N ALA A 73 17.05 -14.12 -17.22
CA ALA A 73 18.50 -14.17 -17.31
C ALA A 73 19.18 -14.13 -15.93
N ALA A 74 18.73 -13.26 -15.02
CA ALA A 74 19.26 -13.21 -13.65
C ALA A 74 19.03 -14.52 -12.88
N LYS A 75 17.88 -15.17 -13.07
CA LYS A 75 17.59 -16.50 -12.49
C LYS A 75 18.52 -17.59 -13.06
N LEU A 76 18.81 -17.56 -14.37
CA LEU A 76 19.75 -18.51 -15.00
C LEU A 76 21.18 -18.36 -14.47
N ARG A 77 21.56 -17.14 -14.07
CA ARG A 77 22.83 -16.85 -13.39
C ARG A 77 22.86 -17.24 -11.90
N THR A 78 21.83 -17.95 -11.43
CA THR A 78 21.67 -18.40 -10.03
C THR A 78 21.78 -17.28 -8.99
N GLU A 79 21.40 -16.06 -9.37
CA GLU A 79 21.41 -14.92 -8.46
C GLU A 79 20.36 -15.10 -7.34
N LYS A 80 20.71 -14.62 -6.15
CA LYS A 80 19.80 -14.68 -4.99
C LYS A 80 18.54 -13.86 -5.27
N THR A 81 17.39 -14.36 -4.82
CA THR A 81 16.10 -13.65 -4.96
C THR A 81 16.14 -12.20 -4.46
N ALA A 82 16.82 -11.94 -3.34
CA ALA A 82 16.98 -10.59 -2.83
C ALA A 82 17.75 -9.68 -3.82
N HIS A 83 18.77 -10.21 -4.49
CA HIS A 83 19.51 -9.44 -5.50
C HIS A 83 18.61 -9.05 -6.68
N ILE A 84 17.86 -10.01 -7.21
CA ILE A 84 16.90 -9.78 -8.29
C ILE A 84 15.86 -8.74 -7.87
N LEU A 85 15.32 -8.87 -6.65
CA LEU A 85 14.31 -7.92 -6.15
C LEU A 85 14.85 -6.49 -6.02
N PHE A 86 16.01 -6.30 -5.41
CA PHE A 86 16.53 -4.95 -5.13
C PHE A 86 17.25 -4.30 -6.31
N ARG A 87 17.87 -5.08 -7.20
CA ARG A 87 18.68 -4.56 -8.29
C ARG A 87 17.98 -4.57 -9.64
N GLU A 88 17.08 -5.52 -9.85
CA GLU A 88 16.38 -5.67 -11.14
C GLU A 88 14.94 -5.16 -11.00
N VAL A 89 14.15 -5.70 -10.07
CA VAL A 89 12.71 -5.40 -10.00
C VAL A 89 12.41 -4.03 -9.37
N LEU A 90 12.97 -3.74 -8.18
CA LEU A 90 12.71 -2.50 -7.43
C LEU A 90 12.93 -1.23 -8.26
N PRO A 91 14.08 -1.03 -8.94
CA PRO A 91 14.29 0.17 -9.73
C PRO A 91 13.32 0.31 -10.90
N ASN A 92 12.85 -0.79 -11.48
CA ASN A 92 11.85 -0.77 -12.56
C ASN A 92 10.42 -0.47 -12.06
N VAL A 93 10.07 -0.83 -10.82
CA VAL A 93 8.77 -0.49 -10.22
C VAL A 93 8.75 0.84 -9.46
N LEU A 94 9.91 1.49 -9.26
CA LEU A 94 10.01 2.81 -8.61
C LEU A 94 9.13 3.88 -9.27
N PRO A 95 9.05 4.01 -10.60
CA PRO A 95 8.15 4.98 -11.22
C PRO A 95 6.69 4.77 -10.82
N THR A 96 6.22 3.53 -10.78
CA THR A 96 4.87 3.19 -10.32
C THR A 96 4.67 3.56 -8.86
N LEU A 97 5.67 3.30 -8.00
CA LEU A 97 5.63 3.68 -6.58
C LEU A 97 5.55 5.19 -6.39
N ILE A 98 6.28 5.98 -7.17
CA ILE A 98 6.29 7.45 -7.09
C ILE A 98 4.92 8.02 -7.48
N VAL A 99 4.33 7.51 -8.57
CA VAL A 99 2.98 7.91 -9.00
C VAL A 99 1.95 7.56 -7.91
N GLU A 100 1.98 6.32 -7.43
CA GLU A 100 1.07 5.86 -6.39
C GLU A 100 1.22 6.69 -5.11
N PHE A 101 2.45 6.97 -4.68
CA PHE A 101 2.72 7.83 -3.52
C PHE A 101 2.08 9.21 -3.69
N THR A 102 2.24 9.83 -4.86
CA THR A 102 1.70 11.17 -5.15
C THR A 102 0.17 11.16 -5.09
N VAL A 103 -0.47 10.15 -5.68
CA VAL A 103 -1.91 9.96 -5.65
C VAL A 103 -2.41 9.75 -4.21
N ARG A 104 -1.72 8.92 -3.42
CA ARG A 104 -2.10 8.62 -2.03
C ARG A 104 -1.91 9.79 -1.09
N LEU A 105 -0.90 10.64 -1.31
CA LEU A 105 -0.77 11.89 -0.58
C LEU A 105 -1.99 12.80 -0.80
N GLY A 106 -2.45 12.95 -2.04
CA GLY A 106 -3.66 13.72 -2.33
C GLY A 106 -4.88 13.18 -1.58
N TYR A 107 -5.10 11.87 -1.62
CA TYR A 107 -6.18 11.22 -0.87
C TYR A 107 -6.04 11.35 0.65
N ALA A 108 -4.83 11.31 1.20
CA ALA A 108 -4.58 11.50 2.62
C ALA A 108 -4.95 12.92 3.07
N ILE A 109 -4.62 13.95 2.28
CA ILE A 109 -5.02 15.33 2.55
C ILE A 109 -6.55 15.44 2.59
N PHE A 110 -7.25 14.88 1.59
CA PHE A 110 -8.71 14.86 1.57
C PHE A 110 -9.31 14.12 2.76
N ALA A 111 -8.72 12.99 3.16
CA ALA A 111 -9.17 12.23 4.32
C ALA A 111 -9.03 13.04 5.62
N VAL A 112 -7.88 13.69 5.85
CA VAL A 112 -7.69 14.56 7.01
C VAL A 112 -8.66 15.74 7.00
N ALA A 113 -8.83 16.42 5.85
CA ALA A 113 -9.76 17.53 5.74
C ALA A 113 -11.22 17.12 6.03
N THR A 114 -11.61 15.93 5.56
CA THR A 114 -12.95 15.38 5.81
C THR A 114 -13.15 15.05 7.29
N LEU A 115 -12.15 14.44 7.94
CA LEU A 115 -12.20 14.18 9.39
C LEU A 115 -12.26 15.48 10.20
N SER A 116 -11.48 16.50 9.81
CA SER A 116 -11.55 17.83 10.43
C SER A 116 -12.92 18.49 10.27
N PHE A 117 -13.54 18.38 9.10
CA PHE A 117 -14.91 18.87 8.89
C PHE A 117 -15.94 18.14 9.76
N LEU A 118 -15.73 16.84 10.00
CA LEU A 118 -16.60 16.00 10.82
C LEU A 118 -16.35 16.15 12.34
N GLY A 119 -15.49 17.08 12.76
CA GLY A 119 -15.16 17.30 14.18
C GLY A 119 -14.21 16.27 14.78
N ALA A 120 -13.63 15.40 13.94
CA ALA A 120 -12.67 14.35 14.28
C ALA A 120 -11.24 14.72 13.80
N GLY A 121 -10.99 16.01 13.57
CA GLY A 121 -9.74 16.53 13.03
C GLY A 121 -8.58 16.42 14.00
N LEU A 122 -7.40 16.75 13.48
CA LEU A 122 -6.20 16.95 14.28
C LEU A 122 -6.41 18.19 15.18
N GLU A 123 -6.85 18.00 16.42
CA GLU A 123 -6.72 19.03 17.43
C GLU A 123 -5.23 19.09 17.86
N ALA A 124 -4.64 20.29 17.73
CA ALA A 124 -3.27 20.58 18.17
C ALA A 124 -3.15 20.55 19.70
#